data_AF-Q31P42-F1
#
_entry.id   AF-Q31P42-F1
#
_cell.length_a   1.000
_cell.length_b   1.000
_cell.length_c   1.000
_cell.angle_alpha   90.00
_cell.angle_beta   90.00
_cell.angle_gamma   90.00
#
_symmetry.space_group_name_H-M   'P 1'
#
loop_
_entity.id
_entity.type
_entity.pdbx_description
1 polymer ?
#
loop_
_entity_poly.entity_id
_entity_poly.type
_entity_poly.pdbx_seq_one_letter_code
_entity_poly.pdbx_strand_id
1 'polypeptide(L)'
;MVSCPGFNLPKNPRRRDLVQLAQAWGWTIEPAGYEQLKATRPGWSSVSITGHHDHKPIPKGTANKIYRQLLRPLLEPSAATPDLQTQVAVLAQQLEAAGQERDEWAAQCQHYRQVVEQADLDQEAAEQLLLEIEQRNHRLVSERHWLSKRLRKLGSQLQKAQRQARVALEQLRWLHGQNQLLQADLKMSVASIEQVEAIALRAQALRSQGAPSDQCLAQLLGQLHQVLGLSEPQA
;
A
#
# COMPACT_ATOMS: atom_id res chain seq x y z
N MET A 1 23.16 -62.62 6.20
CA MET A 1 23.32 -64.09 6.24
C MET A 1 24.52 -64.41 7.13
N VAL A 2 24.29 -64.84 8.37
CA VAL A 2 25.37 -65.32 9.23
C VAL A 2 25.79 -66.66 8.65
N SER A 3 26.99 -66.72 8.07
CA SER A 3 27.57 -67.95 7.55
C SER A 3 27.67 -68.93 8.71
N CYS A 4 26.84 -69.99 8.70
CA CYS A 4 26.97 -71.06 9.69
C CYS A 4 28.38 -71.64 9.52
N PRO A 5 29.28 -71.54 10.52
CA PRO A 5 30.59 -72.16 10.40
C PRO A 5 30.36 -73.67 10.23
N GLY A 6 30.88 -74.22 9.14
CA GLY A 6 30.80 -75.64 8.79
C GLY A 6 31.56 -76.50 9.78
N PHE A 7 31.08 -76.58 11.03
CA PHE A 7 31.58 -77.49 12.03
C PHE A 7 31.02 -78.88 11.74
N ASN A 8 31.78 -79.64 10.95
CA ASN A 8 31.57 -81.08 10.81
C ASN A 8 31.92 -81.74 12.15
N LEU A 9 31.01 -82.58 12.67
CA LEU A 9 31.31 -83.37 13.86
C LEU A 9 32.58 -84.21 13.62
N PRO A 10 33.51 -84.26 14.59
CA PRO A 10 34.73 -85.05 14.45
C PRO A 10 34.40 -86.54 14.27
N LYS A 11 35.31 -87.31 13.66
CA LYS A 11 35.10 -88.74 13.34
C LYS A 11 34.64 -89.56 14.56
N ASN A 12 35.10 -89.20 15.76
CA ASN A 12 34.68 -89.75 17.05
C ASN A 12 34.14 -88.62 17.95
N PRO A 13 32.86 -88.26 17.83
CA PRO A 13 32.29 -87.13 18.57
C PRO A 13 32.22 -87.44 20.06
N ARG A 14 32.71 -86.52 20.89
CA ARG A 14 32.65 -86.61 22.34
C ARG A 14 31.63 -85.63 22.90
N ARG A 15 31.21 -85.86 24.14
CA ARG A 15 30.25 -84.98 24.83
C ARG A 15 30.74 -83.54 24.90
N ARG A 16 32.03 -83.33 25.23
CA ARG A 16 32.64 -81.99 25.26
C ARG A 16 32.54 -81.24 23.92
N ASP A 17 32.61 -81.96 22.80
CA ASP A 17 32.59 -81.35 21.47
C ASP A 17 31.18 -80.80 21.17
N LEU A 18 30.14 -81.53 21.60
CA LEU A 18 28.74 -81.08 21.51
C LEU A 18 28.44 -79.92 22.46
N VAL A 19 29.02 -79.92 23.66
CA VAL A 19 28.88 -78.85 24.66
C VAL A 19 29.52 -77.55 24.17
N GLN A 20 30.77 -77.61 23.69
CA GLN A 20 31.47 -76.45 23.12
C GLN A 20 30.70 -75.86 21.94
N LEU A 21 30.15 -76.72 21.08
CA LEU A 21 29.36 -76.31 19.93
C LEU A 21 28.03 -75.69 20.33
N ALA A 22 27.33 -76.25 21.32
CA ALA A 22 26.11 -75.66 21.86
C ALA A 22 26.38 -74.27 22.45
N GLN A 23 27.44 -74.11 23.24
CA GLN A 23 27.85 -72.83 23.82
C GLN A 23 28.23 -71.80 22.74
N ALA A 24 29.00 -72.22 21.72
CA ALA A 24 29.35 -71.36 20.59
C ALA A 24 28.13 -70.87 19.80
N TRP A 25 27.02 -71.61 19.84
CA TRP A 25 25.75 -71.23 19.23
C TRP A 25 24.78 -70.54 20.19
N GLY A 26 25.24 -70.14 21.38
CA GLY A 26 24.46 -69.37 22.34
C GLY A 26 23.47 -70.19 23.16
N TRP A 27 23.68 -71.50 23.31
CA TRP A 27 22.95 -72.32 24.27
C TRP A 27 23.60 -72.28 25.65
N THR A 28 22.79 -72.18 26.71
CA THR A 28 23.23 -72.37 28.10
C THR A 28 23.21 -73.85 28.45
N ILE A 29 24.20 -74.29 29.24
CA ILE A 29 24.38 -75.71 29.58
C ILE A 29 24.13 -75.90 31.06
N GLU A 30 23.15 -76.73 31.40
CA GLU A 30 22.73 -77.03 32.76
C GLU A 30 22.85 -78.53 33.05
N PRO A 31 23.15 -78.93 34.29
CA PRO A 31 23.09 -80.34 34.69
C PRO A 31 21.63 -80.83 34.72
N ALA A 32 21.39 -82.04 34.21
CA ALA A 32 20.05 -82.61 34.13
C ALA A 32 20.03 -84.08 34.55
N GLY A 33 20.14 -84.33 35.86
CA GLY A 33 20.15 -85.70 36.43
C GLY A 33 21.56 -86.31 36.54
N TYR A 34 21.63 -87.59 36.90
CA TYR A 34 22.89 -88.31 37.10
C TYR A 34 23.60 -88.48 35.74
N GLU A 35 24.67 -87.73 35.55
CA GLU A 35 25.55 -87.74 34.38
C GLU A 35 24.99 -87.21 33.04
N GLN A 36 23.83 -86.53 33.01
CA GLN A 36 23.28 -85.89 31.79
C GLN A 36 23.37 -84.36 31.83
N LEU A 37 23.55 -83.75 30.65
CA LEU A 37 23.63 -82.30 30.48
C LEU A 37 22.46 -81.89 29.58
N LYS A 38 21.94 -80.69 29.81
CA LYS A 38 20.82 -80.14 29.06
C LYS A 38 21.22 -78.78 28.52
N ALA A 39 21.08 -78.62 27.21
CA ALA A 39 21.22 -77.33 26.56
C ALA A 39 19.86 -76.63 26.54
N THR A 40 19.82 -75.42 27.11
CA THR A 40 18.64 -74.55 27.16
C THR A 40 18.90 -73.29 26.34
N ARG A 41 17.87 -72.77 25.67
CA ARG A 41 17.90 -71.50 24.95
C ARG A 41 16.51 -70.87 25.00
N PRO A 42 16.38 -69.56 25.31
CA PRO A 42 15.08 -68.91 25.36
C PRO A 42 14.29 -69.09 24.06
N GLY A 43 13.02 -69.50 24.17
CA GLY A 43 12.13 -69.75 23.03
C GLY A 43 12.29 -71.10 22.32
N TRP A 44 13.18 -71.99 22.79
CA TRP A 44 13.42 -73.30 22.17
C TRP A 44 13.30 -74.46 23.16
N SER A 45 12.88 -75.63 22.66
CA SER A 45 12.86 -76.84 23.48
C SER A 45 14.28 -77.26 23.87
N SER A 46 14.44 -77.67 25.12
CA SER A 46 15.74 -78.07 25.64
C SER A 46 16.26 -79.34 24.99
N VAL A 47 17.57 -79.40 24.74
CA VAL A 47 18.24 -80.52 24.09
C VAL A 47 19.08 -81.28 25.11
N SER A 48 18.78 -82.56 25.32
CA SER A 48 19.57 -83.41 26.21
C SER A 48 20.86 -83.87 25.52
N ILE A 49 22.01 -83.55 26.12
CA ILE A 49 23.34 -83.99 25.70
C ILE A 49 23.73 -85.20 26.57
N THR A 50 23.61 -86.38 25.97
CA THR A 50 23.88 -87.67 26.63
C THR A 50 25.37 -88.05 26.60
N GLY A 51 25.80 -88.81 27.60
CA GLY A 51 27.16 -89.37 27.72
C GLY A 51 27.67 -89.32 29.15
N HIS A 52 28.27 -90.41 29.64
CA HIS A 52 28.69 -90.51 31.04
C HIS A 52 29.88 -89.61 31.39
N HIS A 53 30.85 -89.44 30.48
CA HIS A 53 32.03 -88.58 30.68
C HIS A 53 32.40 -87.80 29.41
N ASP A 54 32.99 -86.62 29.61
CA ASP A 54 33.37 -85.68 28.55
C ASP A 54 34.36 -86.21 27.51
N HIS A 55 35.11 -87.24 27.89
CA HIS A 55 36.15 -87.83 27.06
C HIS A 55 35.71 -89.11 26.33
N LYS A 56 34.57 -89.69 26.70
CA LYS A 56 34.06 -90.91 26.06
C LYS A 56 33.41 -90.58 24.71
N PRO A 57 33.70 -91.34 23.66
CA PRO A 57 33.04 -91.16 22.37
C PRO A 57 31.56 -91.51 22.48
N ILE A 58 30.73 -90.68 21.86
CA ILE A 58 29.29 -90.88 21.72
C ILE A 58 29.03 -91.57 20.38
N PRO A 59 28.07 -92.52 20.30
CA PRO A 59 27.64 -93.08 19.03
C PRO A 59 27.29 -91.99 18.02
N LYS A 60 27.85 -92.08 16.80
CA LYS A 60 27.73 -91.05 15.77
C LYS A 60 26.28 -90.69 15.43
N GLY A 61 25.37 -91.68 15.44
CA GLY A 61 23.93 -91.45 15.22
C GLY A 61 23.30 -90.55 16.29
N THR A 62 23.65 -90.77 17.56
CA THR A 62 23.20 -89.95 18.70
C THR A 62 23.78 -88.55 18.64
N ALA A 63 25.08 -88.42 18.36
CA ALA A 63 25.74 -87.13 18.22
C ALA A 63 25.15 -86.29 17.07
N ASN A 64 24.87 -86.91 15.91
CA ASN A 64 24.22 -86.25 14.78
C ASN A 64 22.80 -85.78 15.12
N LYS A 65 22.04 -86.58 15.90
CA LYS A 65 20.69 -86.19 16.34
C LYS A 65 20.73 -84.96 17.24
N ILE A 66 21.63 -84.94 18.23
CA ILE A 66 21.83 -83.80 19.13
C ILE A 66 22.28 -82.57 18.35
N TYR A 67 23.25 -82.72 17.45
CA TYR A 67 23.75 -81.64 16.60
C TYR A 67 22.64 -80.99 15.76
N ARG A 68 21.78 -81.80 15.11
CA ARG A 68 20.63 -81.27 14.35
C ARG A 68 19.63 -80.51 15.23
N GLN A 69 19.41 -80.98 16.46
CA GLN A 69 18.53 -80.29 17.41
C GLN A 69 19.13 -78.95 17.86
N LEU A 70 20.43 -78.89 18.10
CA LEU A 70 21.15 -77.66 18.47
C LEU A 70 21.23 -76.64 17.33
N LEU A 71 21.24 -77.10 16.08
CA LEU A 71 21.23 -76.26 14.88
C LEU A 71 19.86 -75.63 14.58
N ARG A 72 18.77 -76.25 15.04
CA ARG A 72 17.40 -75.86 14.68
C ARG A 72 17.11 -74.35 14.86
N PRO A 73 17.54 -73.68 15.96
CA PRO A 73 17.33 -72.25 16.14
C PRO A 73 18.03 -71.34 15.14
N LEU A 74 19.08 -71.84 14.48
CA LEU A 74 19.85 -71.10 13.50
C LEU A 74 19.31 -71.29 12.07
N LEU A 75 18.64 -72.42 11.83
CA LEU A 75 18.08 -72.80 10.54
C LEU A 75 16.64 -72.30 10.36
N GLU A 76 15.86 -72.26 11.45
CA GLU A 76 14.50 -71.77 11.46
C GLU A 76 14.50 -70.32 11.96
N PRO A 77 14.16 -69.32 11.12
CA PRO A 77 14.01 -67.95 11.58
C PRO A 77 12.92 -67.92 12.65
N SER A 78 13.29 -67.51 13.86
CA SER A 78 12.37 -67.34 15.00
C SER A 78 11.13 -66.53 14.56
N ALA A 79 9.96 -66.90 15.09
CA ALA A 79 8.68 -66.23 14.89
C ALA A 79 8.68 -64.72 15.27
N ALA A 80 9.76 -64.20 15.87
CA ALA A 80 9.99 -62.79 16.15
C ALA A 80 10.46 -61.95 14.93
N THR A 81 10.86 -62.59 13.82
CA THR A 81 11.28 -61.90 12.58
C THR A 81 10.17 -61.11 11.85
N PRO A 82 8.92 -61.59 11.71
CA PRO A 82 7.85 -60.83 11.07
C PRO A 82 7.40 -59.58 11.86
N ASP A 83 7.47 -59.62 13.19
CA ASP A 83 7.10 -58.48 14.05
C ASP A 83 8.08 -57.31 13.87
N LEU A 84 9.39 -57.60 13.86
CA LEU A 84 10.43 -56.59 13.59
C LEU A 84 10.33 -56.00 12.17
N GLN A 85 10.01 -56.81 11.16
CA GLN A 85 9.79 -56.31 9.79
C GLN A 85 8.60 -55.35 9.72
N THR A 86 7.53 -55.65 10.45
CA THR A 86 6.35 -54.79 10.54
C THR A 86 6.69 -53.47 11.24
N GLN A 87 7.44 -53.52 12.34
CA GLN A 87 7.90 -52.32 13.05
C GLN A 87 8.81 -51.45 12.18
N VAL A 88 9.72 -52.05 11.41
CA VAL A 88 10.58 -51.31 10.45
C VAL A 88 9.75 -50.66 9.35
N ALA A 89 8.73 -51.35 8.82
CA ALA A 89 7.85 -50.77 7.81
C ALA A 89 7.05 -49.57 8.35
N VAL A 90 6.53 -49.66 9.58
CA VAL A 90 5.83 -48.55 10.24
C VAL A 90 6.76 -47.36 10.46
N LEU A 91 7.99 -47.59 10.94
CA LEU A 91 8.98 -46.53 11.14
C LEU A 91 9.40 -45.89 9.82
N ALA A 92 9.57 -46.67 8.76
CA ALA A 92 9.88 -46.15 7.42
C ALA A 92 8.75 -45.23 6.92
N GLN A 93 7.49 -45.64 7.10
CA GLN A 93 6.33 -44.83 6.71
C GLN A 93 6.22 -43.54 7.54
N GLN A 94 6.49 -43.60 8.85
CA GLN A 94 6.52 -42.42 9.71
C GLN A 94 7.64 -41.45 9.31
N LEU A 95 8.82 -41.97 8.96
CA LEU A 95 9.95 -41.16 8.48
C LEU A 95 9.59 -40.46 7.17
N GLU A 96 8.91 -41.16 6.26
CA GLU A 96 8.46 -40.60 4.99
C GLU A 96 7.42 -39.50 5.20
N ALA A 97 6.42 -39.73 6.07
CA ALA A 97 5.43 -38.72 6.43
C ALA A 97 6.07 -37.47 7.07
N ALA A 98 6.99 -37.66 8.02
CA ALA A 98 7.73 -36.55 8.63
C ALA A 98 8.61 -35.81 7.61
N GLY A 99 9.14 -36.52 6.61
CA GLY A 99 9.86 -35.91 5.48
C GLY A 99 8.96 -35.01 4.64
N GLN A 100 7.75 -35.48 4.32
CA GLN A 100 6.74 -34.70 3.58
C GLN A 100 6.30 -33.46 4.36
N GLU A 101 5.96 -33.60 5.65
CA GLU A 101 5.60 -32.47 6.51
C GLU A 101 6.71 -31.41 6.58
N ARG A 102 7.97 -31.85 6.67
CA ARG A 102 9.13 -30.94 6.66
C ARG A 102 9.24 -30.18 5.34
N ASP A 103 9.05 -30.86 4.22
CA ASP A 103 9.17 -30.25 2.89
C ASP A 103 8.02 -29.29 2.62
N GLU A 104 6.80 -29.62 3.06
CA GLU A 104 5.64 -28.71 3.06
C GLU A 104 5.89 -27.46 3.92
N TRP A 105 6.40 -27.65 5.14
CA TRP A 105 6.77 -26.55 6.02
C TRP A 105 7.84 -25.66 5.39
N ALA A 106 8.86 -26.25 4.75
CA ALA A 106 9.89 -25.50 4.05
C ALA A 106 9.31 -24.66 2.89
N ALA A 107 8.37 -25.23 2.13
CA ALA A 107 7.67 -24.49 1.07
C ALA A 107 6.82 -23.34 1.63
N GLN A 108 6.11 -23.55 2.75
CA GLN A 108 5.37 -22.48 3.42
C GLN A 108 6.30 -21.38 3.93
N CYS A 109 7.43 -21.72 4.55
CA CYS A 109 8.42 -20.73 4.99
C CYS A 109 8.98 -19.91 3.82
N GLN A 110 9.22 -20.53 2.66
CA GLN A 110 9.65 -19.81 1.46
C GLN A 110 8.56 -18.85 0.95
N HIS A 111 7.31 -19.31 0.91
CA HIS A 111 6.17 -18.47 0.52
C HIS A 111 6.03 -17.26 1.44
N TYR A 112 6.03 -17.46 2.76
CA TYR A 112 5.95 -16.35 3.72
C TYR A 112 7.13 -15.39 3.60
N ARG A 113 8.34 -15.88 3.33
CA ARG A 113 9.49 -15.01 3.09
C ARG A 113 9.26 -14.11 1.88
N GLN A 114 8.77 -14.65 0.77
CA GLN A 114 8.45 -13.84 -0.42
C GLN A 114 7.35 -12.81 -0.14
N VAL A 115 6.33 -13.17 0.65
CA VAL A 115 5.26 -12.24 1.04
C VAL A 115 5.81 -11.09 1.90
N VAL A 116 6.71 -11.38 2.84
CA VAL A 116 7.35 -10.35 3.67
C VAL A 116 8.24 -9.45 2.82
N GLU A 117 9.07 -10.02 1.96
CA GLU A 117 9.92 -9.25 1.04
C GLU A 117 9.08 -8.32 0.14
N GLN A 118 7.94 -8.81 -0.38
CA GLN A 118 7.04 -7.98 -1.16
C GLN A 118 6.39 -6.88 -0.32
N ALA A 119 5.99 -7.17 0.91
CA ALA A 119 5.40 -6.18 1.81
C ALA A 119 6.40 -5.06 2.17
N ASP A 120 7.68 -5.39 2.34
CA ASP A 120 8.74 -4.40 2.57
C ASP A 120 8.89 -3.47 1.36
N LEU A 121 8.90 -4.02 0.14
CA LEU A 121 8.93 -3.23 -1.09
C LEU A 121 7.70 -2.32 -1.25
N ASP A 122 6.51 -2.86 -0.95
CA ASP A 122 5.26 -2.09 -1.00
C ASP A 122 5.25 -0.97 0.05
N GLN A 123 5.82 -1.21 1.24
CA GLN A 123 5.99 -0.20 2.28
C GLN A 123 6.93 0.92 1.82
N GLU A 124 8.09 0.59 1.27
CA GLU A 124 9.04 1.59 0.73
C GLU A 124 8.40 2.44 -0.37
N ALA A 125 7.63 1.80 -1.28
CA ALA A 125 6.89 2.52 -2.32
C ALA A 125 5.83 3.46 -1.73
N ALA A 126 5.11 3.03 -0.69
CA ALA A 126 4.13 3.87 0.00
C ALA A 126 4.78 5.08 0.70
N GLU A 127 5.94 4.90 1.33
CA GLU A 127 6.70 5.98 1.95
C GLU A 127 7.17 7.02 0.92
N GLN A 128 7.63 6.58 -0.25
CA GLN A 128 7.99 7.47 -1.35
C GLN A 128 6.80 8.29 -1.85
N LEU A 129 5.63 7.66 -2.01
CA LEU A 129 4.40 8.35 -2.41
C LEU A 129 3.96 9.40 -1.37
N LEU A 130 4.09 9.10 -0.08
CA LEU A 130 3.79 10.06 0.99
C LEU A 130 4.71 11.28 0.91
N LEU A 131 6.01 11.08 0.71
CA LEU A 131 6.96 12.19 0.54
C LEU A 131 6.63 13.06 -0.69
N GLU A 132 6.24 12.45 -1.81
CA GLU A 132 5.80 13.21 -2.99
C GLU A 132 4.54 14.04 -2.70
N ILE A 133 3.57 13.47 -1.98
CA ILE A 133 2.34 14.16 -1.58
C ILE A 133 2.66 15.36 -0.69
N GLU A 134 3.54 15.20 0.30
CA GLU A 134 3.97 16.28 1.19
C GLU A 134 4.63 17.42 0.41
N GLN A 135 5.54 17.09 -0.51
CA GLN A 135 6.20 18.08 -1.37
C GLN A 135 5.19 18.82 -2.25
N ARG A 136 4.25 18.11 -2.88
CA ARG A 136 3.18 18.70 -3.69
C ARG A 136 2.29 19.61 -2.84
N ASN A 137 1.91 19.17 -1.64
CA ASN A 137 1.12 19.96 -0.71
C ASN A 137 1.84 21.25 -0.31
N HIS A 138 3.13 21.21 -0.01
CA HIS A 138 3.92 22.41 0.27
C HIS A 138 3.96 23.40 -0.90
N ARG A 139 4.06 22.92 -2.14
CA ARG A 139 3.98 23.77 -3.34
C ARG A 139 2.60 24.42 -3.47
N LEU A 140 1.53 23.64 -3.34
CA LEU A 140 0.16 24.13 -3.44
C LEU A 140 -0.18 25.16 -2.35
N VAL A 141 0.29 24.96 -1.12
CA VAL A 141 0.12 25.94 -0.04
C VAL A 141 0.82 27.27 -0.38
N SER A 142 2.02 27.19 -0.96
CA SER A 142 2.78 28.37 -1.40
C SER A 142 2.09 29.11 -2.54
N GLU A 143 1.58 28.39 -3.54
CA GLU A 143 0.79 28.94 -4.65
C GLU A 143 -0.49 29.60 -4.16
N ARG A 144 -1.23 28.93 -3.26
CA ARG A 144 -2.43 29.49 -2.64
C ARG A 144 -2.13 30.81 -1.95
N HIS A 145 -1.06 30.88 -1.16
CA HIS A 145 -0.65 32.10 -0.47
C HIS A 145 -0.30 33.22 -1.46
N TRP A 146 0.44 32.89 -2.53
CA TRP A 146 0.77 33.85 -3.58
C TRP A 146 -0.48 34.39 -4.28
N LEU A 147 -1.41 33.51 -4.67
CA LEU A 147 -2.69 33.90 -5.28
C LEU A 147 -3.52 34.77 -4.33
N SER A 148 -3.62 34.42 -3.05
CA SER A 148 -4.33 35.24 -2.05
C SER A 148 -3.71 36.63 -1.88
N LYS A 149 -2.38 36.77 -1.93
CA LYS A 149 -1.72 38.08 -1.94
C LYS A 149 -2.03 38.86 -3.21
N ARG A 150 -1.99 38.19 -4.37
CA ARG A 150 -2.27 38.82 -5.67
C ARG A 150 -3.71 39.31 -5.76
N LEU A 151 -4.68 38.51 -5.32
CA LEU A 151 -6.10 38.87 -5.28
C LEU A 151 -6.35 40.08 -4.40
N ARG A 152 -5.73 40.15 -3.20
CA ARG A 152 -5.83 41.34 -2.34
C ARG A 152 -5.29 42.60 -3.02
N LYS A 153 -4.15 42.49 -3.70
CA LYS A 153 -3.56 43.62 -4.45
C LYS A 153 -4.50 44.09 -5.56
N LEU A 154 -5.00 43.17 -6.39
CA LEU A 154 -5.95 43.48 -7.46
C LEU A 154 -7.25 44.08 -6.91
N GLY A 155 -7.79 43.55 -5.82
CA GLY A 155 -8.96 44.11 -5.15
C GLY A 155 -8.75 45.56 -4.71
N SER A 156 -7.59 45.88 -4.11
CA SER A 156 -7.26 47.26 -3.73
C SER A 156 -7.12 48.19 -4.94
N GLN A 157 -6.58 47.70 -6.06
CA GLN A 157 -6.43 48.47 -7.30
C GLN A 157 -7.79 48.74 -7.94
N LEU A 158 -8.66 47.73 -8.00
CA LEU A 158 -10.02 47.87 -8.51
C LEU A 158 -10.81 48.89 -7.69
N GLN A 159 -10.72 48.83 -6.35
CA GLN A 159 -11.41 49.78 -5.48
C GLN A 159 -10.91 51.22 -5.69
N LYS A 160 -9.60 51.41 -5.88
CA LYS A 160 -9.03 52.73 -6.21
C LYS A 160 -9.55 53.24 -7.55
N ALA A 161 -9.53 52.41 -8.58
CA ALA A 161 -10.04 52.76 -9.91
C ALA A 161 -11.54 53.11 -9.86
N GLN A 162 -12.35 52.35 -9.11
CA GLN A 162 -13.77 52.65 -8.91
C GLN A 162 -13.99 54.01 -8.22
N ARG A 163 -13.21 54.35 -7.18
CA ARG A 163 -13.30 55.65 -6.51
C ARG A 163 -12.93 56.79 -7.48
N GLN A 164 -11.85 56.64 -8.24
CA GLN A 164 -11.45 57.63 -9.24
C GLN A 164 -12.51 57.82 -10.31
N ALA A 165 -13.09 56.73 -10.82
CA ALA A 165 -14.18 56.80 -11.79
C ALA A 165 -15.42 57.52 -11.24
N ARG A 166 -15.78 57.30 -9.97
CA ARG A 166 -16.90 58.02 -9.32
C ARG A 166 -16.63 59.52 -9.26
N VAL A 167 -15.45 59.93 -8.81
CA VAL A 167 -15.08 61.35 -8.74
C VAL A 167 -15.10 61.98 -10.14
N ALA A 168 -14.57 61.29 -11.15
CA ALA A 168 -14.60 61.79 -12.54
C ALA A 168 -16.04 61.94 -13.06
N LEU A 169 -16.95 61.01 -12.75
CA LEU A 169 -18.37 61.12 -13.11
C LEU A 169 -19.05 62.31 -12.42
N GLU A 170 -18.75 62.56 -11.15
CA GLU A 170 -19.27 63.73 -10.42
C GLU A 170 -18.78 65.04 -11.02
N GLN A 171 -17.49 65.11 -11.39
CA GLN A 171 -16.92 66.27 -12.09
C GLN A 171 -17.59 66.52 -13.45
N LEU A 172 -17.83 65.47 -14.23
CA LEU A 172 -18.53 65.57 -15.51
C LEU A 172 -19.98 66.06 -15.33
N ARG A 173 -20.69 65.59 -14.30
CA ARG A 173 -22.03 66.08 -13.98
C ARG A 173 -22.03 67.56 -13.61
N TRP A 174 -21.06 67.99 -12.81
CA TRP A 174 -20.90 69.41 -12.45
C TRP A 174 -20.62 70.28 -13.69
N LEU A 175 -19.66 69.88 -14.54
CA LEU A 175 -19.35 70.57 -15.78
C LEU A 175 -20.55 70.62 -16.74
N HIS A 176 -21.33 69.54 -16.81
CA HIS A 176 -22.54 69.49 -17.61
C HIS A 176 -23.59 70.51 -17.12
N GLY A 177 -23.80 70.61 -15.80
CA GLY A 177 -24.70 71.62 -15.22
C GLY A 177 -24.23 73.05 -15.51
N GLN A 178 -22.94 73.34 -15.39
CA GLN A 178 -22.37 74.64 -15.77
C GLN A 178 -22.60 74.96 -17.25
N ASN A 179 -22.41 73.97 -18.13
CA ASN A 179 -22.66 74.15 -19.56
C ASN A 179 -24.14 74.46 -19.85
N GLN A 180 -25.08 73.81 -19.15
CA GLN A 180 -26.51 74.10 -19.29
C GLN A 180 -26.87 75.53 -18.88
N LEU A 181 -26.28 76.04 -17.79
CA LEU A 181 -26.48 77.43 -17.36
C LEU A 181 -25.94 78.42 -18.40
N LEU A 182 -24.70 78.21 -18.87
CA LEU A 182 -24.10 79.04 -19.91
C LEU A 182 -24.92 79.01 -21.22
N GLN A 183 -25.48 77.85 -21.59
CA GLN A 183 -26.36 77.77 -22.76
C GLN A 183 -27.66 78.55 -22.56
N ALA A 184 -28.22 78.57 -21.34
CA ALA A 184 -29.41 79.37 -21.04
C ALA A 184 -29.10 80.87 -21.11
N ASP A 185 -27.98 81.31 -20.52
CA ASP A 185 -27.54 82.71 -20.56
C ASP A 185 -27.25 83.18 -22.00
N LEU A 186 -26.62 82.32 -22.81
CA LEU A 186 -26.38 82.61 -24.22
C LEU A 186 -27.69 82.75 -24.98
N LYS A 187 -28.67 81.86 -24.77
CA LYS A 187 -30.01 81.97 -25.40
C LYS A 187 -30.70 83.27 -25.03
N MET A 188 -30.64 83.67 -23.75
CA MET A 188 -31.20 84.95 -23.31
C MET A 188 -30.50 86.14 -23.96
N SER A 189 -29.17 86.10 -24.05
CA SER A 189 -28.38 87.17 -24.67
C SER A 189 -28.66 87.29 -26.17
N VAL A 190 -28.76 86.17 -26.89
CA VAL A 190 -29.13 86.15 -28.31
C VAL A 190 -30.52 86.74 -28.51
N ALA A 191 -31.50 86.35 -27.69
CA ALA A 191 -32.86 86.90 -27.77
C ALA A 191 -32.87 88.43 -27.52
N SER A 192 -32.08 88.93 -26.57
CA SER A 192 -31.92 90.37 -26.35
C SER A 192 -31.29 91.08 -27.56
N ILE A 193 -30.28 90.49 -28.20
CA ILE A 193 -29.66 91.06 -29.41
C ILE A 193 -30.67 91.12 -30.55
N GLU A 194 -31.41 90.03 -30.81
CA GLU A 194 -32.46 89.97 -31.84
C GLU A 194 -33.54 91.05 -31.60
N GLN A 195 -33.92 91.29 -30.35
CA GLN A 195 -34.86 92.37 -30.00
C GLN A 195 -34.29 93.76 -30.28
N VAL A 196 -33.02 94.02 -29.92
CA VAL A 196 -32.35 95.29 -30.23
C VAL A 196 -32.26 95.51 -31.74
N GLU A 197 -31.91 94.48 -32.50
CA GLU A 197 -31.88 94.53 -33.97
C GLU A 197 -33.26 94.85 -34.55
N ALA A 198 -34.33 94.22 -34.04
CA ALA A 198 -35.70 94.51 -34.47
C ALA A 198 -36.11 95.97 -34.18
N ILE A 199 -35.75 96.51 -33.02
CA ILE A 199 -35.98 97.93 -32.67
C ILE A 199 -35.21 98.83 -33.63
N ALA A 200 -33.94 98.52 -33.93
CA ALA A 200 -33.10 99.28 -34.84
C ALA A 200 -33.68 99.30 -36.27
N LEU A 201 -34.12 98.14 -36.79
CA LEU A 201 -34.77 98.04 -38.10
C LEU A 201 -36.08 98.85 -38.15
N ARG A 202 -36.89 98.81 -37.09
CA ARG A 202 -38.11 99.62 -36.99
C ARG A 202 -37.81 101.12 -36.98
N ALA A 203 -36.77 101.54 -36.26
CA ALA A 203 -36.32 102.93 -36.26
C ALA A 203 -35.84 103.38 -37.65
N GLN A 204 -35.12 102.51 -38.37
CA GLN A 204 -34.67 102.78 -39.74
C GLN A 204 -35.84 102.89 -40.73
N ALA A 205 -36.83 102.00 -40.63
CA ALA A 205 -38.04 102.03 -41.44
C ALA A 205 -38.82 103.34 -41.24
N LEU A 206 -39.01 103.78 -39.99
CA LEU A 206 -39.67 105.05 -39.68
C LEU A 206 -38.93 106.25 -40.30
N ARG A 207 -37.59 106.30 -40.22
CA ARG A 207 -36.80 107.37 -40.87
C ARG A 207 -36.98 107.41 -42.39
N SER A 208 -37.14 106.25 -43.03
CA SER A 208 -37.34 106.17 -44.48
C SER A 208 -38.73 106.67 -44.93
N GLN A 209 -39.69 106.77 -44.02
CA GLN A 209 -41.08 107.17 -44.28
C GLN A 209 -41.38 108.66 -43.95
N GLY A 210 -40.42 109.40 -43.36
CA GLY A 210 -40.58 110.81 -42.95
C GLY A 210 -39.97 111.08 -41.57
N ALA A 211 -39.98 112.33 -41.10
CA ALA A 211 -39.49 112.66 -39.75
C ALA A 211 -40.38 111.96 -38.70
N PRO A 212 -39.85 111.01 -37.91
CA PRO A 212 -40.64 110.30 -36.90
C PRO A 212 -41.14 111.29 -35.85
N SER A 213 -42.37 111.12 -35.36
CA SER A 213 -42.88 111.94 -34.26
C SER A 213 -42.08 111.68 -32.98
N ASP A 214 -41.94 112.72 -32.15
CA ASP A 214 -41.25 112.62 -30.85
C ASP A 214 -41.81 111.49 -29.97
N GLN A 215 -43.10 111.21 -30.09
CA GLN A 215 -43.79 110.13 -29.38
C GLN A 215 -43.33 108.73 -29.86
N CYS A 216 -43.06 108.54 -31.15
CA CYS A 216 -42.52 107.28 -31.67
C CYS A 216 -41.06 107.05 -31.29
N LEU A 217 -40.25 108.12 -31.24
CA LEU A 217 -38.86 108.04 -30.79
C LEU A 217 -38.77 107.72 -29.29
N ALA A 218 -39.60 108.35 -28.46
CA ALA A 218 -39.70 108.04 -27.03
C ALA A 218 -40.10 106.58 -26.79
N GLN A 219 -41.04 106.04 -27.58
CA GLN A 219 -41.47 104.64 -27.45
C GLN A 219 -40.37 103.64 -27.82
N LEU A 220 -39.60 103.89 -28.88
CA LEU A 220 -38.48 103.03 -29.27
C LEU A 220 -37.33 103.09 -28.25
N LEU A 221 -37.06 104.27 -27.68
CA LEU A 221 -36.08 104.44 -26.60
C LEU A 221 -36.52 103.70 -25.32
N GLY A 222 -37.80 103.78 -24.95
CA GLY A 222 -38.35 103.02 -23.82
C GLY A 222 -38.23 101.50 -24.00
N GLN A 223 -38.52 100.99 -25.21
CA GLN A 223 -38.32 99.57 -25.54
C GLN A 223 -36.84 99.17 -25.48
N LEU A 224 -35.94 100.02 -25.96
CA LEU A 224 -34.51 99.74 -25.97
C LEU A 224 -33.93 99.76 -24.54
N HIS A 225 -34.37 100.69 -23.69
CA HIS A 225 -34.04 100.70 -22.26
C HIS A 225 -34.55 99.45 -21.55
N GLN A 226 -35.78 99.01 -21.84
CA GLN A 226 -36.36 97.80 -21.27
C GLN A 226 -35.57 96.53 -21.64
N VAL A 227 -35.18 96.39 -22.92
CA VAL A 227 -34.42 95.22 -23.41
C VAL A 227 -32.99 95.20 -22.85
N LEU A 228 -32.37 96.36 -22.69
CA LEU A 228 -31.02 96.48 -22.12
C LEU A 228 -31.01 96.50 -20.58
N GLY A 229 -32.18 96.48 -19.92
CA GLY A 229 -32.28 96.60 -18.47
C GLY A 229 -31.74 97.93 -17.93
N LEU A 230 -31.73 98.98 -18.74
CA LEU A 230 -31.33 100.32 -18.32
C LEU A 230 -32.53 100.97 -17.64
N SER A 231 -32.39 101.32 -16.36
CA SER A 231 -33.38 102.12 -15.64
C SER A 231 -33.63 103.42 -16.41
N GLU A 232 -34.90 103.80 -16.59
CA GLU A 232 -35.24 105.08 -17.23
C GLU A 232 -34.48 106.21 -16.53
N PRO A 233 -33.86 107.14 -17.29
CA PRO A 233 -33.27 108.32 -16.68
C PRO A 233 -34.41 109.06 -15.97
N GLN A 234 -34.35 109.10 -14.64
CA GLN A 234 -35.23 109.95 -13.86
C GLN A 234 -34.97 111.39 -14.31
N ALA A 235 -35.98 111.97 -14.94
CA ALA A 235 -35.99 113.35 -15.43
C ALA A 235 -35.87 114.35 -14.27
#